data_AF-A0A543DB35-F1
#
_entry.id   AF-A0A543DB35-F1
#
_cell.length_a   1.000
_cell.length_b   1.000
_cell.length_c   1.000
_cell.angle_alpha   90.00
_cell.angle_beta   90.00
_cell.angle_gamma   90.00
#
_symmetry.space_group_name_H-M   'P 1'
#
loop_
_entity.id
_entity.type
_entity.pdbx_description
1 polymer ?
#
loop_
_entity_poly.entity_id
_entity_poly.type
_entity_poly.pdbx_seq_one_letter_code
_entity_poly.pdbx_strand_id
1 'polypeptide(L)'
;MQTFLPYPDFAASAAVLDDRRLGKQRVEALQVLRALTRPVYGWKHHPAVRMWAGFPDGVAAYGLAVCAEWTGRGRADTCAATIGTDLAAAGRPAPRTQAELARVCGLPDWLGDDRVHRSHRSALVRKDPEFYGPLFPDADPDLAYVWPV
;
A
#
# COMPACT_ATOMS: atom_id res chain seq x y z
N MET A 1 -11.45 -2.01 -0.45
CA MET A 1 -10.14 -2.18 0.19
C MET A 1 -9.13 -2.40 -0.92
N GLN A 2 -8.15 -1.52 -1.07
CA GLN A 2 -7.11 -1.65 -2.10
C GLN A 2 -5.84 -0.95 -1.61
N THR A 3 -4.67 -1.37 -2.10
CA THR A 3 -3.43 -0.59 -1.95
C THR A 3 -3.07 0.09 -3.28
N PHE A 4 -2.60 1.34 -3.24
CA PHE A 4 -2.14 2.05 -4.44
C PHE A 4 -0.61 2.19 -4.43
N LEU A 5 0.04 1.46 -5.33
CA LEU A 5 1.48 1.50 -5.58
C LEU A 5 1.74 1.84 -7.05
N PRO A 6 1.53 3.10 -7.47
CA PRO A 6 1.88 3.55 -8.82
C PRO A 6 3.39 3.45 -9.10
N TYR A 7 4.22 3.29 -8.07
CA TYR A 7 5.67 3.06 -8.17
C TYR A 7 6.09 1.88 -7.28
N PRO A 8 7.26 1.26 -7.53
CA PRO A 8 7.82 0.24 -6.63
C PRO A 8 8.26 0.83 -5.29
N ASP A 9 8.60 2.12 -5.24
CA ASP A 9 8.95 2.82 -4.00
C ASP A 9 7.68 3.25 -3.25
N PHE A 10 7.62 2.94 -1.95
CA PHE A 10 6.44 3.21 -1.12
C PHE A 10 6.25 4.70 -0.85
N ALA A 11 7.34 5.46 -0.64
CA ALA A 11 7.26 6.89 -0.39
C ALA A 11 6.86 7.65 -1.66
N ALA A 12 7.45 7.30 -2.81
CA ALA A 12 7.06 7.84 -4.12
C ALA A 12 5.60 7.52 -4.44
N SER A 13 5.15 6.30 -4.12
CA SER A 13 3.75 5.91 -4.28
C SER A 13 2.80 6.73 -3.41
N ALA A 14 3.17 7.01 -2.15
CA ALA A 14 2.36 7.83 -1.26
C ALA A 14 2.33 9.29 -1.72
N ALA A 15 3.48 9.86 -2.11
CA ALA A 15 3.64 11.27 -2.47
C ALA A 15 2.72 11.71 -3.62
N VAL A 16 2.46 10.83 -4.59
CA VAL A 16 1.60 11.15 -5.74
C VAL A 16 0.11 11.00 -5.49
N LEU A 17 -0.32 10.49 -4.32
CA LEU A 17 -1.73 10.37 -4.02
C LEU A 17 -2.33 11.71 -3.62
N ASP A 18 -3.55 11.98 -4.08
CA ASP A 18 -4.39 13.04 -3.51
C ASP A 18 -4.74 12.72 -2.05
N ASP A 19 -5.10 13.75 -1.29
CA ASP A 19 -5.36 13.62 0.15
C ASP A 19 -6.48 12.63 0.49
N ARG A 20 -7.52 12.52 -0.34
CA ARG A 20 -8.63 11.59 -0.10
C ARG A 20 -8.13 10.15 -0.20
N ARG A 21 -7.36 9.83 -1.24
CA ARG A 21 -6.83 8.48 -1.46
C ARG A 21 -5.70 8.17 -0.48
N LEU A 22 -4.79 9.10 -0.24
CA LEU A 22 -3.72 8.97 0.78
C LEU A 22 -4.30 8.71 2.17
N GLY A 23 -5.29 9.50 2.60
CA GLY A 23 -5.95 9.33 3.88
C GLY A 23 -6.59 7.94 4.02
N LYS A 24 -7.18 7.42 2.95
CA LYS A 24 -7.78 6.09 2.91
C LYS A 24 -6.74 4.96 2.96
N GLN A 25 -5.59 5.13 2.30
CA GLN A 25 -4.52 4.13 2.27
C GLN A 25 -4.00 3.79 3.68
N ARG A 26 -3.98 4.74 4.61
CA ARG A 26 -3.61 4.47 6.02
C ARG A 26 -4.50 3.40 6.66
N VAL A 27 -5.81 3.52 6.45
CA VAL A 27 -6.81 2.59 7.01
C VAL A 27 -6.84 1.27 6.23
N GLU A 28 -6.73 1.31 4.90
CA GLU A 28 -6.72 0.11 4.07
C GLU A 28 -5.47 -0.75 4.32
N ALA A 29 -4.30 -0.14 4.58
CA ALA A 29 -3.09 -0.86 4.99
C ALA A 29 -3.29 -1.61 6.32
N LEU A 30 -3.93 -0.98 7.31
CA LEU A 30 -4.30 -1.64 8.58
C LEU A 30 -5.25 -2.81 8.36
N GLN A 31 -6.25 -2.65 7.50
CA GLN A 31 -7.20 -3.73 7.20
C GLN A 31 -6.50 -4.92 6.55
N VAL A 32 -5.60 -4.67 5.61
CA VAL A 32 -4.79 -5.74 4.98
C VAL A 32 -3.88 -6.41 6.01
N LEU A 33 -3.15 -5.63 6.83
CA LEU A 33 -2.28 -6.16 7.88
C LEU A 33 -3.07 -7.10 8.81
N ARG A 34 -4.24 -6.66 9.29
CA ARG A 34 -5.10 -7.44 10.17
C ARG A 34 -5.64 -8.70 9.49
N ALA A 35 -5.99 -8.63 8.22
CA ALA A 35 -6.42 -9.80 7.46
C ALA A 35 -5.30 -10.85 7.34
N LEU A 36 -4.04 -10.41 7.25
CA LEU A 36 -2.86 -11.27 7.19
C LEU A 36 -2.46 -11.84 8.56
N THR A 37 -2.62 -11.07 9.64
CA THR A 37 -2.04 -11.45 10.95
C THR A 37 -3.05 -12.00 11.96
N ARG A 38 -4.33 -11.62 11.88
CA ARG A 38 -5.34 -12.06 12.85
C ARG A 38 -5.97 -13.39 12.42
N PRO A 39 -6.13 -14.39 13.32
CA PRO A 39 -6.78 -15.66 13.00
C PRO A 39 -8.21 -15.49 12.50
N VAL A 40 -8.97 -14.58 13.12
CA VAL A 40 -10.35 -14.25 12.75
C VAL A 40 -10.42 -12.78 12.34
N TYR A 41 -10.57 -12.55 11.03
CA TYR A 41 -10.77 -11.22 10.46
C TYR A 41 -11.46 -11.36 9.09
N GLY A 42 -12.26 -10.36 8.70
CA GLY A 42 -12.92 -10.34 7.40
C GLY A 42 -11.93 -10.16 6.24
N TRP A 43 -12.43 -10.32 5.01
CA TRP A 43 -11.71 -9.95 3.77
C TRP A 43 -10.45 -10.76 3.44
N LYS A 44 -10.19 -11.90 4.10
CA LYS A 44 -9.02 -12.75 3.84
C LYS A 44 -8.87 -13.22 2.39
N HIS A 45 -9.99 -13.38 1.68
CA HIS A 45 -10.00 -13.77 0.26
C HIS A 45 -9.96 -12.59 -0.72
N HIS A 46 -9.92 -11.35 -0.22
CA HIS A 46 -9.90 -10.17 -1.07
C HIS A 46 -8.58 -10.11 -1.85
N PRO A 47 -8.58 -9.76 -3.16
CA PRO A 47 -7.35 -9.69 -3.97
C PRO A 47 -6.26 -8.80 -3.36
N ALA A 48 -6.63 -7.63 -2.82
CA ALA A 48 -5.71 -6.76 -2.09
C ALA A 48 -5.08 -7.38 -0.84
N VAL A 49 -5.67 -8.41 -0.22
CA VAL A 49 -5.02 -9.15 0.87
C VAL A 49 -4.11 -10.22 0.30
N ARG A 50 -4.62 -10.96 -0.69
CA ARG A 50 -3.86 -12.02 -1.36
C ARG A 50 -2.57 -11.53 -2.00
N MET A 51 -2.54 -10.33 -2.58
CA MET A 51 -1.33 -9.79 -3.19
C MET A 51 -0.20 -9.57 -2.15
N TRP A 52 -0.56 -9.42 -0.87
CA TRP A 52 0.39 -9.25 0.22
C TRP A 52 0.55 -10.52 1.08
N ALA A 53 -0.01 -11.66 0.64
CA ALA A 53 0.06 -12.91 1.38
C ALA A 53 1.52 -13.32 1.64
N GLY A 54 1.85 -13.62 2.89
CA GLY A 54 3.22 -13.92 3.32
C GLY A 54 4.07 -12.69 3.68
N PHE A 55 3.62 -11.46 3.39
CA PHE A 55 4.39 -10.22 3.57
C PHE A 55 3.73 -9.16 4.48
N PRO A 56 3.28 -9.50 5.70
CA PRO A 56 2.68 -8.52 6.61
C PRO A 56 3.65 -7.40 7.02
N ASP A 57 4.95 -7.65 7.10
CA ASP A 57 5.96 -6.61 7.36
C ASP A 57 6.06 -5.62 6.19
N GLY A 58 5.90 -6.11 4.96
CA GLY A 58 5.84 -5.27 3.76
C GLY A 58 4.63 -4.34 3.76
N VAL A 59 3.46 -4.85 4.16
CA VAL A 59 2.24 -4.03 4.32
C VAL A 59 2.41 -2.99 5.41
N ALA A 60 3.05 -3.35 6.52
CA ALA A 60 3.35 -2.41 7.60
C ALA A 60 4.29 -1.30 7.13
N ALA A 61 5.37 -1.64 6.41
CA ALA A 61 6.29 -0.68 5.83
C ALA A 61 5.58 0.26 4.83
N TYR A 62 4.73 -0.28 3.96
CA TYR A 62 3.89 0.52 3.07
C TYR A 62 2.97 1.48 3.85
N GLY A 63 2.24 0.96 4.85
CA GLY A 63 1.34 1.76 5.68
C GLY A 63 2.06 2.88 6.42
N LEU A 64 3.28 2.63 6.91
CA LEU A 64 4.10 3.65 7.57
C LEU A 64 4.59 4.73 6.61
N ALA A 65 4.98 4.37 5.38
CA ALA A 65 5.33 5.37 4.36
C ALA A 65 4.14 6.28 4.03
N VAL A 66 2.93 5.70 3.92
CA VAL A 66 1.69 6.46 3.72
C VAL A 66 1.39 7.38 4.92
N CYS A 67 1.60 6.91 6.16
CA CYS A 67 1.41 7.74 7.35
C CYS A 67 2.44 8.87 7.43
N ALA A 68 3.68 8.62 7.04
CA ALA A 68 4.74 9.63 6.98
C ALA A 68 4.38 10.74 5.98
N GLU A 69 3.94 10.39 4.77
CA GLU A 69 3.47 11.38 3.79
C GLU A 69 2.26 12.17 4.32
N TRP A 70 1.28 11.49 4.91
CA TRP A 70 0.08 12.14 5.47
C TRP A 70 0.41 13.16 6.56
N THR A 71 1.30 12.79 7.48
CA THR A 71 1.77 13.69 8.55
C THR A 71 2.68 14.79 8.04
N GLY A 72 3.51 14.50 7.02
CA GLY A 72 4.30 15.49 6.29
C GLY A 72 3.44 16.60 5.65
N ARG A 73 2.20 16.28 5.27
CA ARG A 73 1.19 17.26 4.81
C ARG A 73 0.49 18.03 5.94
N GLY A 74 0.98 17.93 7.18
CA GLY A 74 0.44 18.66 8.34
C GLY A 74 -0.84 18.07 8.93
N ARG A 75 -1.14 16.80 8.66
CA ARG A 75 -2.37 16.14 9.12
C ARG A 75 -2.08 15.15 10.25
N ALA A 76 -2.95 15.08 11.26
CA ALA A 76 -2.78 14.16 12.37
C ALA A 76 -2.98 12.69 11.93
N ASP A 77 -2.20 11.78 12.51
CA ASP A 77 -2.27 10.34 12.27
C ASP A 77 -2.34 9.53 13.57
N THR A 78 -3.08 8.42 13.52
CA THR A 78 -3.13 7.39 14.57
C THR A 78 -2.85 5.98 14.01
N CYS A 79 -2.75 5.84 12.69
CA CYS A 79 -2.58 4.55 12.04
C CYS A 79 -1.17 3.99 12.24
N ALA A 80 -0.13 4.84 12.22
CA ALA A 80 1.26 4.40 12.40
C ALA A 80 1.48 3.67 13.72
N ALA A 81 0.99 4.23 14.83
CA ALA A 81 1.07 3.59 16.14
C ALA A 81 0.28 2.27 16.16
N THR A 82 -0.89 2.24 15.52
CA THR A 82 -1.73 1.04 15.44
C THR A 82 -1.06 -0.07 14.64
N ILE A 83 -0.33 0.26 13.56
CA ILE A 83 0.45 -0.71 12.76
C ILE A 83 1.50 -1.41 13.64
N GLY A 84 2.24 -0.64 14.44
CA GLY A 84 3.24 -1.19 15.37
C GLY A 84 2.62 -2.13 16.39
N THR A 85 1.50 -1.72 17.00
CA THR A 85 0.74 -2.55 17.95
C THR A 85 0.22 -3.84 17.32
N ASP A 86 -0.35 -3.78 16.12
CA ASP A 86 -0.90 -4.96 15.44
C ASP A 86 0.19 -5.94 14.99
N LEU A 87 1.39 -5.46 14.62
CA LEU A 87 2.55 -6.32 14.36
C LEU A 87 3.04 -7.02 15.63
N ALA A 88 3.20 -6.27 16.73
CA ALA A 88 3.64 -6.82 18.00
C ALA A 88 2.65 -7.87 18.53
N ALA A 89 1.34 -7.60 18.44
CA ALA A 89 0.30 -8.55 18.81
C ALA A 89 0.31 -9.83 17.95
N ALA A 90 0.86 -9.76 16.74
CA ALA A 90 1.06 -10.90 15.86
C ALA A 90 2.39 -11.64 16.09
N GLY A 91 3.16 -11.27 17.13
CA GLY A 91 4.46 -11.86 17.43
C GLY A 91 5.55 -11.50 16.42
N ARG A 92 5.38 -10.39 15.68
CA ARG A 92 6.32 -9.93 14.65
C ARG A 92 7.28 -8.88 15.20
N PRO A 93 8.49 -8.73 14.62
CA PRO A 93 9.43 -7.70 15.04
C PRO A 93 8.87 -6.29 14.81
N ALA A 94 9.56 -5.30 15.37
CA ALA A 94 9.25 -3.90 15.10
C ALA A 94 9.24 -3.61 13.59
N PRO A 95 8.41 -2.65 13.12
CA PRO A 95 8.32 -2.33 11.70
C PRO A 95 9.69 -1.99 11.11
N ARG A 96 9.97 -2.52 9.92
CA ARG A 96 11.17 -2.25 9.14
C ARG A 96 10.82 -1.32 7.98
N THR A 97 11.81 -0.55 7.54
CA THR A 97 11.72 0.24 6.31
C THR A 97 11.70 -0.67 5.07
N GLN A 98 11.24 -0.14 3.93
CA GLN A 98 11.29 -0.86 2.66
C GLN A 98 12.72 -1.31 2.31
N ALA A 99 13.72 -0.45 2.54
CA ALA A 99 15.11 -0.76 2.24
C ALA A 99 15.67 -1.91 3.09
N GLU A 100 15.30 -1.97 4.38
CA GLU A 100 15.69 -3.08 5.26
C GLU A 100 15.04 -4.40 4.85
N LEU A 101 13.76 -4.37 4.44
CA LEU A 101 13.06 -5.56 3.96
C LEU A 101 13.63 -6.06 2.64
N ALA A 102 13.98 -5.17 1.71
CA ALA A 102 14.60 -5.54 0.43
C ALA A 102 15.91 -6.34 0.62
N ARG A 103 16.74 -5.96 1.62
CA ARG A 103 18.00 -6.65 1.93
C ARG A 103 17.82 -8.09 2.43
N VAL A 104 16.65 -8.44 2.93
CA VAL A 104 16.34 -9.77 3.48
C VAL A 104 15.26 -10.50 2.68
N CYS A 105 15.00 -10.06 1.44
CA CYS A 105 13.95 -10.61 0.58
C CYS A 105 12.56 -10.63 1.27
N GLY A 106 12.29 -9.64 2.11
CA GLY A 106 11.05 -9.51 2.90
C GLY A 106 9.94 -8.74 2.18
N LEU A 107 10.05 -8.57 0.85
CA LEU A 107 9.08 -7.88 0.00
C LEU A 107 8.59 -8.85 -1.08
N PRO A 108 7.34 -8.71 -1.55
CA PRO A 108 6.81 -9.59 -2.58
C PRO A 108 7.48 -9.35 -3.94
N ASP A 109 7.67 -10.42 -4.71
CA ASP A 109 8.38 -10.40 -6.01
C ASP A 109 7.67 -9.55 -7.08
N TRP A 110 6.37 -9.30 -6.93
CA TRP A 110 5.64 -8.40 -7.84
C TRP A 110 6.03 -6.93 -7.66
N LEU A 111 6.67 -6.56 -6.55
CA LEU A 111 7.10 -5.19 -6.30
C LEU A 111 8.28 -4.86 -7.22
N GLY A 112 8.00 -4.09 -8.28
CA GLY A 112 8.91 -3.87 -9.40
C GLY A 112 8.36 -4.39 -10.74
N ASP A 113 7.30 -5.19 -10.75
CA ASP A 113 6.60 -5.57 -11.98
C ASP A 113 5.82 -4.37 -12.52
N ASP A 114 6.31 -3.80 -13.62
CA ASP A 114 5.71 -2.61 -14.22
C ASP A 114 4.26 -2.84 -14.67
N ARG A 115 3.82 -4.08 -14.96
CA ARG A 115 2.42 -4.36 -15.28
C ARG A 115 1.50 -4.04 -14.10
N VAL A 116 1.94 -4.39 -12.89
CA VAL A 116 1.21 -4.07 -11.65
C VAL A 116 1.17 -2.56 -11.48
N HIS A 117 2.34 -1.90 -11.46
CA HIS A 117 2.43 -0.46 -11.23
C HIS A 117 1.65 0.37 -12.26
N ARG A 118 1.72 0.02 -13.56
CA ARG A 118 0.93 0.66 -14.62
C ARG A 118 -0.57 0.50 -14.42
N SER A 119 -1.02 -0.68 -13.99
CA SER A 119 -2.44 -0.89 -13.74
C SER A 119 -2.95 -0.06 -12.55
N HIS A 120 -2.09 0.19 -11.53
CA HIS A 120 -2.39 1.09 -10.43
C HIS A 120 -2.44 2.55 -10.88
N ARG A 121 -1.49 3.02 -11.71
CA ARG A 121 -1.52 4.37 -12.32
C ARG A 121 -2.82 4.58 -13.11
N SER A 122 -3.18 3.62 -13.96
CA SER A 122 -4.41 3.65 -14.76
C SER A 122 -5.68 3.65 -13.91
N ALA A 123 -5.68 2.89 -12.80
CA ALA A 123 -6.78 2.94 -11.85
C ALA A 123 -6.90 4.27 -11.12
N LEU A 124 -5.79 4.94 -10.80
CA LEU A 124 -5.82 6.27 -10.21
C LEU A 124 -6.37 7.31 -11.20
N VAL A 125 -5.94 7.28 -12.47
CA VAL A 125 -6.49 8.12 -13.54
C VAL A 125 -7.99 7.92 -13.70
N ARG A 126 -8.48 6.67 -13.76
CA ARG A 126 -9.94 6.40 -13.78
C ARG A 126 -10.68 6.98 -12.58
N LYS A 127 -10.03 7.04 -11.42
CA LYS A 127 -10.64 7.56 -10.20
C LYS A 127 -10.69 9.09 -10.19
N ASP A 128 -9.69 9.76 -10.76
CA ASP A 128 -9.54 11.22 -10.80
C ASP A 128 -8.75 11.66 -12.03
N PRO A 129 -9.40 11.81 -13.21
CA PRO A 129 -8.68 12.14 -14.44
C PRO A 129 -7.97 13.49 -14.35
N GLU A 130 -8.58 14.49 -13.70
CA GLU A 130 -8.02 15.83 -13.58
C GLU A 130 -6.77 15.87 -12.71
N PHE A 131 -6.77 15.16 -11.58
CA PHE A 131 -5.62 15.13 -10.67
C PHE A 131 -4.50 14.22 -11.19
N TYR A 132 -4.84 13.02 -11.67
CA TYR A 132 -3.84 12.00 -12.02
C TYR A 132 -3.42 12.02 -13.48
N GLY A 133 -4.22 12.56 -14.40
CA GLY A 133 -3.88 12.65 -15.82
C GLY A 133 -2.54 13.34 -16.08
N PRO A 134 -2.27 14.53 -15.48
CA PRO A 134 -0.98 15.20 -15.61
C PRO A 134 0.18 14.41 -14.98
N LEU A 135 -0.07 13.60 -13.95
CA LEU A 135 0.95 12.80 -13.26
C LEU A 135 1.29 11.52 -14.03
N PHE A 136 0.32 10.95 -14.75
CA PHE A 136 0.45 9.69 -15.46
C PHE A 136 -0.08 9.83 -16.91
N PRO A 137 0.59 10.62 -17.76
CA PRO A 137 0.13 10.87 -19.12
C PRO A 137 0.07 9.60 -19.99
N ASP A 138 0.90 8.60 -19.68
CA ASP A 138 0.96 7.32 -20.40
C ASP A 138 -0.03 6.26 -19.85
N ALA A 139 -0.88 6.64 -18.90
CA ALA A 139 -1.86 5.72 -18.35
C ALA A 139 -2.99 5.47 -19.35
N ASP A 140 -3.33 4.20 -19.54
CA ASP A 140 -4.45 3.79 -20.38
C ASP A 140 -5.69 3.59 -19.48
N PRO A 141 -6.72 4.46 -19.57
CA PRO A 141 -7.92 4.33 -18.74
C PRO A 141 -8.66 3.00 -18.92
N ASP A 142 -8.50 2.32 -20.05
CA ASP A 142 -9.14 1.03 -20.33
C ASP A 142 -8.32 -0.16 -19.81
N LEU A 143 -7.09 0.08 -19.35
CA LEU A 143 -6.23 -0.97 -18.81
C LEU A 143 -6.84 -1.61 -17.55
N ALA A 144 -7.09 -2.91 -17.64
CA ALA A 144 -7.59 -3.70 -16.52
C ALA A 144 -6.64 -3.64 -15.31
N TYR A 145 -7.21 -3.71 -14.11
CA TYR A 145 -6.43 -3.75 -12.88
C TYR A 145 -5.72 -5.11 -12.72
N VAL A 146 -4.42 -5.11 -12.46
CA VAL A 146 -3.64 -6.34 -12.28
C VAL A 146 -3.54 -6.66 -10.78
N TRP A 147 -4.00 -7.84 -10.40
CA TRP A 147 -3.79 -8.42 -9.07
C TRP A 147 -2.72 -9.52 -9.16
N PRO A 148 -1.57 -9.39 -8.48
CA PRO A 148 -0.53 -10.42 -8.48
C PRO A 148 -0.84 -11.49 -7.42
N VAL A 149 -1.83 -12.35 -7.69
CA VAL A 149 -2.45 -13.31 -6.75
C VAL A 149 -2.60 -14.73 -7.28
#